data_AF-A0A4W5JPJ4-F1
#
_entry.id   AF-A0A4W5JPJ4-F1
#
_cell.length_a   1.000
_cell.length_b   1.000
_cell.length_c   1.000
_cell.angle_alpha   90.00
_cell.angle_beta   90.00
_cell.angle_gamma   90.00
#
_symmetry.space_group_name_H-M   'P 1'
#
loop_
_entity.id
_entity.type
_entity.pdbx_description
1 polymer ?
#
loop_
_entity_poly.entity_id
_entity_poly.type
_entity_poly.pdbx_seq_one_letter_code
_entity_poly.pdbx_strand_id
1 'polypeptide(L)' 'MWEIATRGMTPYPGIQNHEIYDYLLEGHRLKQPTDCLDELYEIMYSCWRTDLLDRPIFTQVRELLG' A
#
# COMPACT_ATOMS: atom_id res chain seq x y z
N MET A 1 -4.49 -1.64 -5.49
CA MET A 1 -3.53 -2.76 -5.63
C MET A 1 -3.72 -3.79 -4.53
N TRP A 2 -3.62 -3.42 -3.25
CA TRP A 2 -3.77 -4.38 -2.14
C TRP A 2 -5.12 -5.11 -2.11
N GLU A 3 -6.24 -4.41 -2.31
CA GLU A 3 -7.57 -5.05 -2.40
C GLU A 3 -7.66 -6.04 -3.56
N ILE A 4 -7.02 -5.75 -4.70
CA ILE A 4 -6.97 -6.66 -5.85
C ILE A 4 -6.16 -7.92 -5.48
N ALA A 5 -4.97 -7.74 -4.90
CA ALA A 5 -4.09 -8.83 -4.49
C ALA A 5 -4.72 -9.72 -3.41
N THR A 6 -5.52 -9.16 -2.51
CA THR A 6 -6.27 -9.90 -1.48
C THR A 6 -7.63 -10.42 -1.94
N ARG A 7 -8.02 -10.20 -3.20
CA ARG A 7 -9.32 -10.61 -3.76
C ARG A 7 -10.51 -9.99 -3.02
N GLY A 8 -10.39 -8.71 -2.66
CA GLY A 8 -11.49 -7.89 -2.13
C GLY A 8 -11.59 -7.84 -0.60
N MET A 9 -10.52 -8.15 0.13
CA MET A 9 -10.52 -7.95 1.58
C MET A 9 -10.59 -6.46 1.93
N THR A 10 -11.21 -6.16 3.07
CA THR A 10 -11.27 -4.79 3.61
C THR A 10 -9.90 -4.33 4.11
N PRO A 11 -9.37 -3.19 3.63
CA PRO A 11 -8.14 -2.61 4.16
C PRO A 11 -8.28 -2.18 5.63
N TYR A 12 -7.20 -2.32 6.40
CA TYR A 12 -7.12 -1.91 7.81
C TYR A 12 -8.31 -2.39 8.66
N PRO A 13 -8.65 -3.69 8.64
CA PRO A 13 -9.80 -4.19 9.36
C PRO A 13 -9.64 -3.96 10.87
N GLY A 14 -10.66 -3.35 11.48
CA GLY A 14 -10.68 -3.06 12.92
C GLY A 14 -10.07 -1.70 13.32
N ILE A 15 -9.50 -0.94 12.39
CA ILE A 15 -9.07 0.45 12.63
C ILE A 15 -10.23 1.38 12.28
N GLN A 16 -10.61 2.27 13.20
CA GLN A 16 -11.68 3.22 12.93
C GLN A 16 -11.20 4.34 12.01
N ASN A 17 -12.12 4.92 11.24
CA ASN A 17 -11.80 5.99 10.29
C ASN A 17 -11.13 7.21 10.94
N HIS A 18 -11.41 7.51 12.20
CA HIS A 18 -10.80 8.64 12.91
C HIS A 18 -9.39 8.31 13.44
N GLU A 19 -9.03 7.03 13.55
CA GLU A 19 -7.72 6.56 14.03
C GLU A 19 -6.73 6.36 12.87
N ILE A 20 -7.24 6.24 11.64
CA ILE A 20 -6.40 5.87 10.48
C ILE A 20 -5.27 6.85 10.21
N TYR A 21 -5.48 8.14 10.48
CA TYR A 21 -4.46 9.16 10.25
C TYR A 21 -3.24 8.95 11.14
N ASP A 22 -3.47 8.81 12.46
CA ASP A 22 -2.41 8.60 13.44
C ASP A 22 -1.72 7.24 13.22
N TYR A 23 -2.50 6.20 12.93
CA TYR A 23 -1.99 4.87 12.62
C TYR A 23 -1.01 4.89 11.42
N LEU A 24 -1.32 5.67 10.37
CA LEU A 24 -0.44 5.83 9.22
C LEU A 24 0.79 6.70 9.52
N LEU A 25 0.67 7.71 10.39
CA LEU A 25 1.80 8.56 10.82
C LEU A 25 2.83 7.77 11.65
N GLU A 26 2.38 6.79 12.44
CA GLU A 26 3.24 5.85 13.17
C GLU A 26 4.00 4.88 12.24
N GLY A 27 3.76 4.94 10.93
CA GLY A 27 4.45 4.15 9.92
C GLY A 27 3.79 2.80 9.64
N HIS A 28 2.63 2.52 10.23
CA HIS A 28 1.91 1.28 9.92
C HIS A 28 1.39 1.30 8.49
N ARG A 29 1.48 0.14 7.83
CA ARG A 29 0.95 -0.10 6.48
C ARG A 29 0.30 -1.47 6.41
N LEU A 30 -0.49 -1.70 5.37
CA LEU A 30 -1.05 -3.02 5.09
C LEU A 30 0.10 -4.02 4.87
N LYS A 31 -0.02 -5.20 5.47
CA LYS A 31 0.96 -6.28 5.27
C LYS A 31 0.87 -6.82 3.85
N GLN A 32 1.97 -7.40 3.37
CA GLN A 32 1.99 -8.17 2.13
C GLN A 32 0.93 -9.30 2.18
N PRO A 33 0.02 -9.37 1.19
CA PRO A 33 -0.91 -10.48 1.10
C PRO A 33 -0.22 -11.82 0.91
N THR A 34 -0.86 -12.89 1.39
CA THR A 34 -0.48 -14.26 1.03
C THR A 34 -0.48 -14.42 -0.49
N ASP A 35 0.55 -15.05 -1.04
CA ASP A 35 0.76 -15.27 -2.48
C ASP A 35 0.97 -14.00 -3.33
N CYS A 36 1.20 -12.84 -2.71
CA CYS A 36 1.64 -11.65 -3.43
C CYS A 36 3.15 -11.70 -3.65
N LEU A 37 3.59 -11.47 -4.90
CA LEU A 37 5.01 -11.31 -5.22
C LEU A 37 5.62 -10.12 -4.47
N ASP A 38 6.89 -10.26 -4.07
CA ASP A 38 7.63 -9.23 -3.34
C ASP A 38 7.73 -7.95 -4.16
N GLU A 39 8.00 -8.06 -5.47
CA GLU A 39 8.12 -6.91 -6.36
C GLU A 39 6.81 -6.13 -6.45
N LEU A 40 5.67 -6.83 -6.50
CA LEU A 40 4.36 -6.19 -6.54
C LEU A 40 4.08 -5.48 -5.20
N TYR A 41 4.45 -6.10 -4.07
CA TYR A 41 4.28 -5.48 -2.77
C TYR A 41 5.19 -4.27 -2.57
N GLU A 42 6.44 -4.31 -3.05
CA GLU A 42 7.35 -3.15 -3.02
C GLU A 42 6.78 -1.97 -3.83
N ILE A 43 6.13 -2.23 -4.98
CA ILE A 43 5.40 -1.19 -5.72
C ILE A 43 4.26 -0.62 -4.86
N MET A 44 3.45 -1.46 -4.20
CA MET A 44 2.40 -0.99 -3.29
C MET A 44 2.97 -0.14 -2.16
N TYR A 45 4.03 -0.61 -1.51
CA TYR A 45 4.66 0.06 -0.38
C TYR A 45 5.28 1.40 -0.77
N SER A 46 5.92 1.48 -1.94
CA SER A 46 6.44 2.74 -2.49
C SER A 46 5.34 3.78 -2.73
N CYS A 47 4.14 3.36 -3.13
CA CYS A 47 2.99 4.25 -3.28
C CYS A 47 2.48 4.79 -1.94
N TRP A 48 2.83 4.15 -0.82
CA TRP A 48 2.41 4.51 0.53
C TRP A 48 3.49 5.22 1.35
N ARG A 49 4.55 5.73 0.71
CA ARG A 49 5.58 6.52 1.41
C ARG A 49 4.97 7.74 2.08
N THR A 50 5.44 8.07 3.28
CA THR A 50 4.93 9.22 4.04
C THR A 50 5.24 10.52 3.30
N ASP A 51 6.50 10.71 2.89
CA ASP A 51 6.90 11.83 2.05
C ASP A 51 6.26 11.70 0.65
N LEU A 52 5.74 12.82 0.14
CA LEU A 52 5.15 12.91 -1.19
C LEU A 52 6.21 12.77 -2.29
N LEU A 53 7.43 13.26 -2.05
CA LEU A 53 8.51 13.23 -3.04
C LEU A 53 9.09 11.83 -3.24
N ASP A 54 8.91 10.95 -2.25
CA ASP A 54 9.33 9.54 -2.31
C ASP A 54 8.31 8.65 -3.03
N ARG A 55 7.10 9.15 -3.33
CA ARG A 55 6.06 8.37 -4.02
C ARG A 55 6.32 8.37 -5.51
N PRO A 56 6.21 7.20 -6.17
CA PRO A 56 6.33 7.15 -7.62
C PRO A 56 5.15 7.86 -8.29
N ILE A 57 5.42 8.52 -9.41
CA ILE A 57 4.35 9.03 -10.28
C ILE A 57 3.74 7.87 -11.07
N PHE A 58 2.52 8.06 -11.59
CA PHE A 58 1.81 7.00 -12.32
C PHE A 58 2.58 6.40 -13.50
N THR A 59 3.39 7.18 -14.22
CA THR A 59 4.22 6.67 -15.32
C THR A 59 5.27 5.68 -14.83
N GLN A 60 5.90 5.96 -13.68
CA GLN A 60 6.86 5.05 -13.04
C GLN A 60 6.16 3.79 -12.53
N VAL A 61 4.99 3.92 -11.89
CA VAL A 61 4.22 2.75 -11.44
C VAL A 61 3.86 1.84 -12.61
N ARG A 62 3.45 2.40 -13.75
CA ARG A 62 3.16 1.64 -14.97
C ARG A 62 4.41 0.90 -15.47
N GLU A 63 5.55 1.58 -15.54
CA GLU A 63 6.82 0.97 -15.98
C GLU A 63 7.27 -0.17 -15.07
N LEU A 64 7.06 -0.04 -13.75
CA LEU A 64 7.38 -1.09 -12.78
C LEU A 64 6.45 -2.31 -12.87
N LEU A 65 5.21 -2.12 -13.35
CA LEU A 65 4.23 -3.20 -13.51
C LEU A 65 4.36 -3.95 -14.85
N GLY A 66 5.04 -3.38 -15.84
CA GLY A 66 5.18 -3.93 -17.20
C GLY A 66 4.15 -3.38 -18.18
#